data_AF-A0A7R9QPC7-F1
#
_entry.id   AF-A0A7R9QPC7-F1
#
_cell.length_a   1.000
_cell.length_b   1.000
_cell.length_c   1.000
_cell.angle_alpha   90.00
_cell.angle_beta   90.00
_cell.angle_gamma   90.00
#
_symmetry.space_group_name_H-M   'P 1'
#
loop_
_entity.id
_entity.type
_entity.pdbx_description
1 polymer ?
#
loop_
_entity_poly.entity_id
_entity_poly.type
_entity_poly.pdbx_seq_one_letter_code
_entity_poly.pdbx_strand_id
1 'polypeptide(L)' 'MDYRIKLCDFGLAKEVPNCDPFLMSKAKHTADVGTVYYMAPEAQTNEYNHLIDIYSLSLIGSQIFGFDVNDIIDGKYELD' A
#
# COMPACT_ATOMS: atom_id res chain seq x y z
N MET A 1 -25.65 -15.80 0.15
CA MET A 1 -24.35 -15.69 0.84
C MET A 1 -24.05 -14.22 1.06
N ASP A 2 -23.34 -13.89 2.13
CA ASP A 2 -23.04 -12.51 2.49
C ASP A 2 -21.64 -12.15 1.97
N TYR A 3 -21.56 -11.35 0.90
CA TYR A 3 -20.31 -11.03 0.19
C TYR A 3 -19.53 -9.87 0.82
N ARG A 4 -19.54 -9.77 2.15
CA ARG A 4 -18.80 -8.74 2.89
C ARG A 4 -17.35 -9.14 3.04
N ILE A 5 -16.48 -8.48 2.28
CA ILE A 5 -15.02 -8.58 2.43
C ILE A 5 -14.63 -7.86 3.73
N LYS A 6 -13.73 -8.47 4.50
CA LYS A 6 -13.18 -7.90 5.74
C LYS A 6 -11.66 -7.89 5.64
N LEU A 7 -11.05 -6.77 6.02
CA LEU A 7 -9.61 -6.70 6.22
C LEU A 7 -9.23 -7.48 7.48
N CYS A 8 -8.15 -8.24 7.42
CA CYS A 8 -7.64 -9.06 8.52
C CYS A 8 -6.11 -9.04 8.54
N ASP A 9 -5.52 -9.72 9.52
CA ASP A 9 -4.06 -9.80 9.74
C ASP A 9 -3.38 -8.45 10.05
N PHE A 10 -3.64 -7.94 11.25
CA PHE A 10 -3.05 -6.68 11.74
C PHE A 10 -1.74 -6.90 12.50
N GLY A 11 -1.07 -8.04 12.35
CA GLY A 11 0.15 -8.38 13.13
C GLY A 11 1.32 -7.43 12.92
N LEU A 12 1.32 -6.71 11.78
CA LEU A 12 2.32 -5.70 11.41
C LEU A 12 1.78 -4.27 11.45
N ALA A 13 0.52 -4.09 11.85
CA ALA A 13 -0.09 -2.77 11.89
C ALA A 13 0.63 -1.90 12.93
N LYS A 14 0.87 -0.65 12.55
CA LYS A 14 1.53 0.34 13.40
C LYS A 14 0.70 1.60 13.45
N GLU A 15 0.62 2.21 14.63
CA GLU A 15 0.03 3.53 14.77
C GLU A 15 0.88 4.55 14.01
N VAL A 16 0.24 5.24 13.07
CA VAL A 16 0.82 6.37 12.36
C VAL A 16 0.40 7.63 13.12
N PRO A 17 1.32 8.45 13.64
CA PRO A 17 0.96 9.64 14.39
C PRO A 17 0.16 10.60 13.50
N ASN A 18 -1.15 10.68 13.71
CA ASN A 18 -1.96 11.76 13.17
C ASN A 18 -1.61 13.00 13.99
N CYS A 19 -0.99 14.02 13.37
CA CYS A 19 -1.15 15.45 13.68
C CYS A 19 -0.06 16.34 13.07
N ASP A 20 1.07 15.80 12.58
CA ASP A 20 2.14 16.65 12.04
C ASP A 20 2.85 15.98 10.84
N PRO A 21 2.73 16.55 9.62
CA PRO A 21 3.46 16.07 8.43
C PRO A 21 4.98 15.97 8.63
N PHE A 22 5.57 16.82 9.47
CA PHE A 22 6.99 16.78 9.83
C PHE A 22 7.34 15.64 10.79
N LEU A 23 6.41 15.22 11.66
CA LEU A 23 6.60 14.03 12.49
C LEU A 23 6.39 12.74 11.69
N MET A 24 5.47 12.75 10.70
CA MET A 24 5.28 11.62 9.79
C MET A 24 6.53 11.33 8.96
N SER A 25 7.21 12.36 8.44
CA SER A 25 8.44 12.18 7.66
C SER A 25 9.64 11.72 8.50
N LYS A 26 9.53 11.74 9.83
CA LYS A 26 10.56 11.26 10.78
C LYS A 26 10.21 9.94 11.46
N ALA A 27 9.01 9.41 11.24
CA ALA A 27 8.62 8.14 11.82
C ALA A 27 9.47 7.03 11.19
N LYS A 28 10.38 6.44 11.98
CA LYS A 28 11.15 5.29 11.52
C LYS A 28 10.31 4.04 11.59
N HIS A 29 10.32 3.29 10.50
CA HIS A 29 9.61 2.03 10.38
C HIS A 29 10.59 0.84 10.34
N THR A 30 10.06 -0.38 10.47
CA THR A 30 10.87 -1.60 10.32
C THR A 30 10.97 -1.92 8.84
N ALA A 31 12.19 -1.86 8.29
CA ALA A 31 12.46 -2.23 6.90
C ALA A 31 12.29 -3.75 6.70
N ASP A 32 12.00 -4.15 5.46
CA ASP A 32 11.99 -5.54 5.00
C ASP A 32 11.01 -6.49 5.74
N VAL A 33 9.90 -5.94 6.25
CA VAL A 33 8.86 -6.74 6.91
C VAL A 33 7.57 -6.72 6.10
N GLY A 34 7.01 -7.90 5.85
CA GLY A 34 5.77 -8.09 5.10
C GLY A 34 5.92 -9.06 3.94
N THR A 35 4.93 -9.08 3.05
CA THR A 35 4.93 -9.96 1.87
C THR A 35 5.63 -9.26 0.70
N VAL A 36 6.85 -9.71 0.39
CA VAL A 36 7.76 -9.08 -0.60
C VAL A 36 7.09 -8.74 -1.93
N TYR A 37 6.21 -9.59 -2.45
CA TYR A 37 5.57 -9.39 -3.77
C TYR A 37 4.52 -8.27 -3.82
N TYR A 38 4.03 -7.81 -2.67
CA TYR A 38 3.07 -6.70 -2.57
C TYR A 38 3.70 -5.45 -1.95
N MET A 39 4.98 -5.53 -1.61
CA MET A 39 5.69 -4.49 -0.88
C MET A 39 6.13 -3.37 -1.81
N ALA A 40 5.86 -2.12 -1.41
CA ALA A 40 6.38 -0.95 -2.11
C ALA A 40 7.92 -0.92 -2.06
N PRO A 41 8.61 -0.44 -3.10
CA PRO A 41 10.06 -0.43 -3.14
C PRO A 41 10.68 0.38 -1.98
N GLU A 42 10.05 1.48 -1.57
CA GLU A 42 10.49 2.30 -0.44
C GLU A 42 10.36 1.61 0.92
N ALA A 43 9.55 0.55 1.05
CA ALA A 43 9.41 -0.22 2.29
C ALA A 43 10.62 -1.13 2.58
N GLN A 44 11.55 -1.25 1.62
CA GLN A 44 12.90 -1.79 1.85
C GLN A 44 13.77 -0.85 2.68
N THR A 45 13.35 0.40 2.81
CA THR A 45 13.96 1.37 3.72
C THR A 45 13.13 1.48 4.99
N ASN A 46 13.64 2.19 5.99
CA ASN A 46 12.88 2.54 7.19
C ASN A 46 12.12 3.87 7.05
N GLU A 47 12.11 4.46 5.85
CA GLU A 47 11.54 5.77 5.52
C GLU A 47 10.39 5.60 4.53
N TYR A 48 9.22 5.28 5.07
CA TYR A 48 8.00 5.15 4.29
C TYR A 48 6.79 5.65 5.07
N ASN A 49 5.66 5.80 4.38
CA ASN A 49 4.41 6.30 4.96
C ASN A 49 3.22 5.43 4.53
N HIS A 50 2.00 5.89 4.81
CA HIS A 50 0.76 5.17 4.47
C HIS A 50 0.58 4.86 2.97
N LEU A 51 1.36 5.46 2.06
CA LEU A 51 1.25 5.19 0.62
C LEU A 51 1.70 3.76 0.26
N ILE A 52 2.49 3.10 1.10
CA ILE A 52 2.87 1.69 0.87
C ILE A 52 1.66 0.75 0.90
N ASP A 53 0.61 1.10 1.65
CA ASP A 53 -0.64 0.34 1.71
C ASP A 53 -1.43 0.52 0.41
N ILE A 54 -1.38 1.72 -0.19
CA ILE A 54 -2.01 2.03 -1.47
C ILE A 54 -1.30 1.31 -2.62
N TYR A 55 0.02 1.22 -2.57
CA TYR A 55 0.81 0.42 -3.51
C TYR A 55 0.39 -1.05 -3.47
N SER A 56 0.34 -1.64 -2.27
CA SER A 56 -0.09 -3.02 -2.06
C SER A 56 -1.51 -3.26 -2.59
N LEU A 57 -2.45 -2.34 -2.29
CA LEU A 57 -3.82 -2.40 -2.76
C LEU A 57 -3.92 -2.38 -4.29
N SER A 58 -3.09 -1.58 -4.96
CA SER A 58 -3.08 -1.46 -6.42
C SER A 58 -2.65 -2.77 -7.09
N LEU A 59 -1.65 -3.46 -6.53
CA LEU A 59 -1.20 -4.78 -7.01
C LEU A 59 -2.24 -5.88 -6.78
N ILE A 60 -2.94 -5.84 -5.64
CA ILE A 60 -4.04 -6.78 -5.38
C ILE A 60 -5.18 -6.52 -6.37
N GLY A 61 -5.52 -5.25 -6.61
CA GLY A 61 -6.53 -4.84 -7.58
C GLY A 61 -6.18 -5.31 -8.99
N SER A 62 -4.95 -5.09 -9.45
CA SER A 62 -4.52 -5.50 -10.79
C SER A 62 -4.66 -7.01 -11.02
N GLN A 63 -4.34 -7.80 -10.00
CA GLN A 63 -4.50 -9.26 -10.04
C GLN A 63 -5.97 -9.71 -10.03
N ILE A 64 -6.82 -9.06 -9.24
CA ILE A 64 -8.25 -9.40 -9.13
C ILE A 64 -9.02 -9.00 -10.39
N PHE A 65 -8.75 -7.81 -10.91
CA PHE A 65 -9.50 -7.21 -12.02
C PHE A 65 -8.84 -7.42 -13.38
N GLY A 66 -7.60 -7.90 -13.43
CA GLY A 66 -6.89 -8.23 -14.66
C GLY A 66 -6.43 -7.02 -15.48
N PHE A 67 -6.29 -5.84 -14.86
CA PHE A 67 -5.69 -4.68 -15.50
C PHE A 67 -4.18 -4.63 -15.25
N ASP A 68 -3.42 -4.02 -16.16
CA ASP A 68 -2.02 -3.70 -15.91
C ASP A 68 -1.93 -2.32 -15.22
N VAL A 69 -1.18 -2.24 -14.12
CA VAL A 69 -0.94 -0.97 -13.42
C VAL A 69 -0.21 0.02 -14.33
N ASN A 70 0.66 -0.46 -15.22
CA ASN A 70 1.37 0.38 -16.18
C ASN A 70 0.40 1.05 -17.15
N ASP A 71 -0.70 0.39 -17.51
CA ASP A 71 -1.71 0.99 -18.39
C ASP A 71 -2.46 2.14 -17.70
N ILE A 72 -2.58 2.12 -16.37
CA ILE A 72 -3.11 3.25 -15.58
C ILE A 72 -2.10 4.40 -15.55
N ILE A 73 -0.82 4.11 -15.29
CA ILE A 73 0.25 5.11 -15.22
C ILE A 73 0.44 5.79 -16.59
N ASP A 74 0.34 5.01 -17.67
CA ASP A 74 0.43 5.48 -19.05
C ASP A 74 -0.84 6.25 -19.51
N GLY A 75 -1.87 6.33 -18.66
CA GLY A 75 -3.12 7.05 -18.97
C GLY A 75 -3.98 6.37 -20.04
N LYS A 76 -3.87 5.04 -20.21
CA LYS A 76 -4.64 4.28 -21.22
C LYS A 76 -6.09 4.01 -20.81
N TYR A 77 -6.39 4.14 -19.52
CA TYR A 77 -7.76 4.11 -19.00
C TYR A 77 -8.21 5.54 -18.70
N GLU A 78 -9.08 6.10 -19.56
CA GLU A 78 -9.86 7.28 -19.18
C GLU A 78 -10.90 6.84 -18.15
N LEU A 79 -10.86 7.46 -16.96
CA LEU A 79 -11.92 7.31 -15.98
C LEU A 79 -13.06 8.24 -16.42
N ASP A 80 -14.07 7.66 -17.07
CA ASP A 80 -15.34 8.34 -17.40
C ASP A 80 -16.06 8.90 -16.16
#